data_AF-A0A3Q2WZ31-F1
#
_entry.id   AF-A0A3Q2WZ31-F1
#
_cell.length_a   1.000
_cell.length_b   1.000
_cell.length_c   1.000
_cell.angle_alpha   90.00
_cell.angle_beta   90.00
_cell.angle_gamma   90.00
#
_symmetry.space_group_name_H-M   'P 1'
#
loop_
_entity.id
_entity.type
_entity.pdbx_description
1 polymer ?
#
loop_
_entity_poly.entity_id
_entity_poly.type
_entity_poly.pdbx_seq_one_letter_code
_entity_poly.pdbx_strand_id
1 'polypeptide(L)'
;LLSLCQKGFRQFLSQKGVLLLFESESSTYTYLLADTNTKEAVIIDPVLETIDRDLKLIKELGLSLTVAGIYLPRLLFWKDPFLCNKLFSKDE
;
A
#
# COMPACT_ATOMS: atom_id res chain seq x y z
N LEU A 1 20.17 -17.98 4.07
CA LEU A 1 19.20 -17.34 5.01
C LEU A 1 18.36 -16.27 4.32
N LEU A 2 18.94 -15.28 3.64
CA LEU A 2 18.21 -14.30 2.80
C LEU A 2 17.38 -14.93 1.67
N SER A 3 17.88 -15.99 1.02
CA SER A 3 17.16 -16.69 -0.07
C SER A 3 15.95 -17.51 0.42
N LEU A 4 15.94 -17.95 1.68
CA LEU A 4 14.82 -18.68 2.29
C LEU A 4 13.70 -17.72 2.71
N CYS A 5 14.03 -16.53 3.19
CA CYS A 5 13.06 -15.45 3.42
C CYS A 5 12.38 -15.02 2.11
N GLN A 6 13.15 -14.87 1.02
CA GLN A 6 12.60 -14.61 -0.32
C GLN A 6 11.74 -15.74 -0.87
N LYS A 7 12.05 -17.00 -0.55
CA LYS A 7 11.23 -18.16 -0.96
C LYS A 7 9.92 -18.26 -0.17
N GLY A 8 9.94 -17.98 1.14
CA GLY A 8 8.72 -17.88 1.95
C GLY A 8 7.81 -16.74 1.49
N PHE A 9 8.41 -15.59 1.15
CA PHE A 9 7.70 -14.44 0.60
C PHE A 9 7.10 -14.73 -0.80
N ARG A 10 7.82 -15.45 -1.67
CA ARG A 10 7.30 -15.87 -2.99
C ARG A 10 6.20 -16.94 -2.90
N GLN A 11 6.27 -17.87 -1.94
CA GLN A 11 5.27 -18.93 -1.78
C GLN A 11 3.95 -18.40 -1.16
N PHE A 12 4.02 -17.38 -0.30
CA PHE A 12 2.84 -16.70 0.26
C PHE A 12 2.13 -15.80 -0.77
N LEU A 13 2.88 -15.27 -1.73
CA LEU A 13 2.41 -14.50 -2.89
C LEU A 13 1.91 -15.37 -4.06
N SER A 14 1.48 -16.61 -3.79
CA SER A 14 1.05 -17.52 -4.86
C SER A 14 -0.13 -16.97 -5.67
N GLN A 15 -1.04 -16.18 -5.07
CA GLN A 15 -2.12 -15.49 -5.81
C GLN A 15 -2.56 -14.14 -5.19
N LYS A 16 -2.61 -14.01 -3.85
CA LYS A 16 -3.00 -12.77 -3.13
C LYS A 16 -2.16 -12.57 -1.89
N GLY A 17 -1.73 -11.33 -1.63
CA GLY A 17 -0.88 -10.97 -0.50
C GLY A 17 -1.41 -9.78 0.30
N VAL A 18 -1.09 -9.76 1.60
CA VAL A 18 -1.34 -8.62 2.50
C VAL A 18 -0.01 -8.20 3.10
N LEU A 19 0.35 -6.92 2.94
CA LEU A 19 1.52 -6.30 3.55
C LEU A 19 1.05 -5.27 4.58
N LEU A 20 1.65 -5.33 5.76
CA LEU A 20 1.38 -4.43 6.88
C LEU A 20 2.51 -3.41 6.96
N LEU A 21 2.16 -2.14 6.87
CA LEU A 21 3.09 -1.02 6.91
C LEU A 21 2.76 -0.19 8.14
N PHE A 22 3.75 0.00 9.01
CA PHE A 22 3.57 0.77 10.24
C PHE A 22 4.12 2.18 10.05
N GLU A 23 3.35 3.16 10.49
CA GLU A 23 3.75 4.57 10.63
C GLU A 23 3.88 4.87 12.13
N SER A 24 5.04 5.40 12.52
CA SER A 24 5.42 5.54 13.93
C SER A 24 4.85 6.78 14.62
N GLU A 25 4.71 7.90 13.90
CA GLU A 25 4.31 9.18 14.49
C GLU A 25 2.83 9.18 14.91
N SER A 26 1.95 8.68 14.04
CA SER A 26 0.52 8.52 14.29
C SER A 26 0.18 7.14 14.87
N SER A 27 1.16 6.22 14.93
CA SER A 27 0.94 4.82 15.31
C SER A 27 -0.13 4.13 14.45
N THR A 28 -0.18 4.48 13.16
CA THR A 28 -1.16 3.95 12.20
C THR A 28 -0.60 2.73 11.48
N TYR A 29 -1.47 1.75 11.25
CA TYR A 29 -1.20 0.63 10.37
C TYR A 29 -1.87 0.84 9.02
N THR A 30 -1.07 0.90 7.96
CA THR A 30 -1.51 0.92 6.58
C THR A 30 -1.47 -0.50 6.02
N TYR A 31 -2.56 -0.93 5.37
CA TYR A 31 -2.67 -2.27 4.79
C TYR A 31 -2.58 -2.20 3.27
N LEU A 32 -1.66 -2.96 2.68
CA LEU A 32 -1.54 -3.10 1.23
C LEU A 32 -1.99 -4.52 0.83
N LEU A 33 -3.12 -4.59 0.14
CA LEU A 33 -3.66 -5.81 -0.46
C LEU A 33 -3.24 -5.87 -1.92
N ALA A 34 -2.73 -7.00 -2.38
CA ALA A 34 -2.28 -7.14 -3.77
C ALA A 34 -2.71 -8.48 -4.36
N ASP A 35 -3.17 -8.45 -5.60
CA ASP A 35 -3.34 -9.64 -6.44
C ASP A 35 -2.14 -9.78 -7.37
N THR A 36 -1.39 -10.88 -7.23
CA THR A 36 -0.14 -11.06 -7.97
C THR A 36 -0.34 -11.48 -9.41
N ASN A 37 -1.56 -11.92 -9.77
CA ASN A 37 -1.94 -12.27 -11.14
C ASN A 37 -2.32 -11.03 -11.95
N THR A 38 -3.23 -10.21 -11.43
CA THR A 38 -3.65 -8.97 -12.11
C THR A 38 -2.66 -7.83 -11.92
N LYS A 39 -1.75 -7.96 -10.94
CA LYS A 39 -0.86 -6.89 -10.47
C LYS A 39 -1.60 -5.71 -9.85
N GLU A 40 -2.88 -5.86 -9.52
CA GLU A 40 -3.64 -4.78 -8.89
C GLU A 40 -3.40 -4.75 -7.38
N ALA A 41 -3.40 -3.54 -6.83
CA ALA A 41 -3.24 -3.31 -5.41
C ALA A 41 -4.29 -2.34 -4.86
N VAL A 42 -4.67 -2.58 -3.61
CA VAL A 42 -5.52 -1.71 -2.80
C VAL A 42 -4.75 -1.32 -1.56
N ILE A 43 -4.67 -0.02 -1.28
CA ILE A 43 -4.09 0.49 -0.04
C ILE A 43 -5.20 0.98 0.88
N ILE A 44 -5.11 0.64 2.17
CA ILE A 44 -6.09 1.02 3.19
C ILE A 44 -5.38 1.81 4.27
N ASP A 45 -5.97 2.95 4.61
CA ASP A 45 -5.51 3.93 5.58
C ASP A 45 -4.08 4.45 5.30
N PRO A 46 -3.80 4.93 4.08
CA PRO A 46 -2.51 5.53 3.77
C PRO A 46 -2.30 6.82 4.57
N VAL A 47 -1.10 6.99 5.12
CA VAL A 47 -0.66 8.19 5.83
C VAL A 47 0.16 9.07 4.88
N LEU A 48 -0.13 10.38 4.84
CA LEU A 48 0.47 11.31 3.87
C LEU A 48 1.99 11.40 3.99
N GLU A 49 2.50 11.35 5.22
CA GLU A 49 3.90 11.47 5.57
C GLU A 49 4.72 10.26 5.08
N THR A 50 4.12 9.07 5.04
CA THR A 50 4.79 7.84 4.58
C THR A 50 4.36 7.34 3.21
N ILE A 51 3.49 8.07 2.51
CA ILE A 51 2.94 7.61 1.23
C ILE A 51 4.03 7.36 0.17
N ASP A 52 5.13 8.12 0.18
CA ASP A 52 6.24 7.92 -0.75
C ASP A 52 6.92 6.56 -0.57
N ARG A 53 7.06 6.11 0.68
CA ARG A 53 7.59 4.77 1.01
C ARG A 53 6.67 3.70 0.45
N ASP A 54 5.37 3.87 0.65
CA ASP A 54 4.35 2.88 0.29
C ASP A 54 4.20 2.77 -1.24
N LEU A 55 4.20 3.90 -1.95
CA LEU A 55 4.19 3.95 -3.42
C LEU A 55 5.47 3.37 -4.02
N LYS A 56 6.63 3.65 -3.43
CA LYS A 56 7.91 3.04 -3.86
C LYS A 56 7.85 1.53 -3.73
N LEU A 57 7.31 1.00 -2.64
CA LEU A 57 7.13 -0.44 -2.43
C LEU A 57 6.20 -1.05 -3.49
N ILE A 58 5.06 -0.41 -3.78
CA ILE A 58 4.13 -0.83 -4.83
C ILE A 58 4.84 -0.92 -6.19
N LYS A 59 5.67 0.08 -6.53
CA LYS A 59 6.46 0.11 -7.78
C LYS A 59 7.52 -0.98 -7.83
N GLU A 60 8.26 -1.20 -6.74
CA GLU A 60 9.28 -2.26 -6.65
C GLU A 60 8.68 -3.67 -6.74
N LEU A 61 7.44 -3.85 -6.27
CA LEU A 61 6.69 -5.10 -6.40
C LEU A 61 6.04 -5.27 -7.78
N GLY A 62 6.11 -4.25 -8.65
CA GLY A 62 5.49 -4.26 -9.97
C GLY A 62 3.96 -4.29 -9.92
N LEU A 63 3.39 -3.62 -8.92
CA LEU A 63 1.94 -3.54 -8.71
C LEU A 63 1.39 -2.19 -9.22
N SER A 64 0.12 -2.19 -9.59
CA SER A 64 -0.66 -1.04 -10.01
C SER A 64 -1.70 -0.73 -8.94
N LEU A 65 -1.59 0.43 -8.30
CA LEU A 65 -2.57 0.86 -7.31
C LEU A 65 -3.89 1.25 -8.00
N THR A 66 -4.99 0.56 -7.67
CA THR A 66 -6.30 0.81 -8.28
C THR A 66 -7.27 1.49 -7.33
N VAL A 67 -7.18 1.18 -6.03
CA VAL A 67 -8.09 1.70 -5.01
C VAL A 67 -7.31 2.13 -3.79
N ALA A 68 -7.70 3.26 -3.20
CA ALA A 68 -7.26 3.69 -1.89
C ALA A 68 -8.49 3.92 -1.00
N GLY A 69 -8.51 3.23 0.15
CA GLY A 69 -9.52 3.43 1.19
C GLY A 69 -8.89 4.14 2.38
N ILE A 70 -9.64 5.00 3.06
CA ILE A 70 -9.24 5.62 4.33
C ILE A 70 -10.34 5.26 5.33
N TYR A 71 -9.99 4.65 6.46
CA TYR A 71 -11.00 4.22 7.44
C TYR A 71 -11.14 5.29 8.51
N LEU A 72 -12.03 6.26 8.28
CA LEU A 72 -12.36 7.27 9.28
C LEU A 72 -13.61 6.85 10.06
N PRO A 73 -13.50 6.36 11.31
CA PRO A 73 -14.65 6.18 12.20
C PRO A 73 -15.22 7.51 12.72
N ARG A 74 -14.67 8.66 12.32
CA ARG A 74 -15.10 9.98 12.77
C ARG A 74 -15.11 10.96 11.61
N LEU A 75 -16.31 11.45 11.29
CA LEU A 75 -16.58 12.53 10.35
C LEU A 75 -15.51 13.64 10.45
N LEU A 76 -15.04 14.13 9.28
CA LEU A 76 -14.27 15.36 9.00
C LEU A 76 -12.88 15.19 8.35
N PHE A 77 -12.64 14.29 7.39
CA PHE A 77 -11.45 14.39 6.52
C PHE A 77 -11.70 13.74 5.14
N TRP A 78 -12.81 14.10 4.49
CA TRP A 78 -13.11 13.61 3.14
C TRP A 78 -12.13 14.23 2.13
N LYS A 79 -11.23 13.37 1.62
CA LYS A 79 -10.25 13.59 0.55
C LYS A 79 -9.34 14.79 0.82
N ASP A 80 -8.25 14.55 1.55
CA ASP A 80 -7.07 15.40 1.34
C ASP A 80 -6.72 15.34 -0.16
N PRO A 81 -6.92 16.43 -0.92
CA PRO A 81 -6.66 16.43 -2.35
C PRO A 81 -5.20 16.14 -2.65
N PHE A 82 -4.29 16.49 -1.74
CA PHE A 82 -2.87 16.18 -1.86
C PHE A 82 -2.62 14.69 -1.77
N LEU A 83 -3.27 13.98 -0.84
CA LEU A 83 -3.13 12.53 -0.72
C LEU A 83 -3.73 11.81 -1.92
N CYS A 84 -4.94 12.19 -2.35
CA CYS A 84 -5.56 11.62 -3.55
C CYS A 84 -4.73 11.87 -4.81
N ASN A 85 -4.22 13.10 -4.99
CA ASN A 85 -3.30 13.39 -6.08
C ASN A 85 -2.08 12.49 -5.96
N LYS A 86 -1.41 12.44 -4.82
CA LYS A 86 -0.19 11.63 -4.67
C LYS A 86 -0.40 10.12 -4.91
N LEU A 87 -1.54 9.57 -4.51
CA LEU A 87 -1.90 8.17 -4.72
C LEU A 87 -2.19 7.81 -6.19
N PHE A 88 -2.83 8.73 -6.94
CA PHE A 88 -3.29 8.47 -8.31
C PHE A 88 -2.59 9.31 -9.38
N SER A 89 -1.67 10.18 -8.97
CA SER A 89 -0.70 10.83 -9.84
C SER A 89 0.12 9.73 -10.45
N LYS A 90 -0.21 9.38 -11.69
CA LYS A 90 0.69 8.63 -12.54
C LYS A 90 1.90 9.52 -12.72
N ASP A 91 2.96 9.24 -11.98
CA ASP A 91 4.29 9.68 -12.38
C ASP A 91 4.50 9.18 -13.82
N GLU A 92 4.64 10.13 -14.73
CA GLU A 92 5.09 9.91 -16.12
C GLU A 92 6.49 9.27 -16.12
#